data_AF-A0A938XT60-F1
#
_entry.id   AF-A0A938XT60-F1
#
_cell.length_a   1.000
_cell.length_b   1.000
_cell.length_c   1.000
_cell.angle_alpha   90.00
_cell.angle_beta   90.00
_cell.angle_gamma   90.00
#
_symmetry.space_group_name_H-M   'P 1'
#
loop_
_entity.id
_entity.type
_entity.pdbx_description
1 polymer ?
#
loop_
_entity_poly.entity_id
_entity_poly.type
_entity_poly.pdbx_seq_one_letter_code
_entity_poly.pdbx_strand_id
1 'polypeptide(L)'
;MADKKRLNSSGLGIQRKVGGGFLLIALVIYIVLYLFLPPLFAYSWLLGLALGFILQRSRICFTAAIRDPLLFGMTELSRGLILSLMISSLGFAALQYYRLSQGLSLIGRFVPLGWHIPIGAFIFGLGAAISGGCASGTLMRIGEGFQMQLIVLIGFVLGSTHGAYDAGWWYQLIGEQEVTHLPTILNWPKALLLQLGLLIMLYLFAYWWEKYQFRS
;
A
#
# COMPACT_ATOMS: atom_id res chain seq x y z
N MET A 1 2.34 -35.57 28.79
CA MET A 1 1.64 -34.26 28.64
C MET A 1 2.36 -33.07 29.30
N ALA A 2 3.36 -33.26 30.18
CA ALA A 2 4.06 -32.16 30.86
C ALA A 2 5.18 -31.47 30.05
N ASP A 3 5.56 -32.02 28.89
CA ASP A 3 6.76 -31.58 28.15
C ASP A 3 6.48 -30.43 27.16
N LYS A 4 5.28 -30.38 26.56
CA LYS A 4 4.88 -29.34 25.58
C LYS A 4 4.74 -27.93 26.20
N LYS A 5 4.51 -27.82 27.52
CA LYS A 5 4.38 -26.53 28.22
C LYS A 5 5.72 -25.84 28.49
N ARG A 6 6.83 -26.58 28.62
CA ARG A 6 8.16 -26.00 28.92
C ARG A 6 8.87 -25.42 27.69
N LEU A 7 8.64 -25.98 26.51
CA LEU A 7 9.20 -25.45 25.25
C LEU A 7 8.57 -24.12 24.82
N ASN A 8 7.34 -23.83 25.24
CA ASN A 8 6.66 -22.56 24.93
C ASN A 8 7.09 -21.40 25.84
N SER A 9 7.50 -21.66 27.10
CA SER A 9 7.91 -20.60 28.03
C SER A 9 9.35 -20.09 27.80
N SER A 10 10.25 -20.94 27.30
CA SER A 10 11.62 -20.56 26.96
C SER A 10 11.69 -19.72 25.66
N GLY A 11 10.90 -20.08 24.64
CA GLY A 11 10.77 -19.30 23.40
C GLY A 11 10.13 -17.92 23.62
N LEU A 12 9.19 -17.80 24.57
CA LEU A 12 8.54 -16.53 24.91
C LEU A 12 9.51 -15.51 25.53
N GLY A 13 10.48 -15.97 26.32
CA GLY A 13 11.49 -15.11 26.96
C GLY A 13 12.50 -14.50 25.99
N ILE A 14 12.94 -15.29 24.99
CA ILE A 14 13.85 -14.83 23.93
C ILE A 14 13.13 -13.93 22.93
N GLN A 15 11.92 -14.29 22.49
CA GLN A 15 11.11 -13.45 21.61
C GLN A 15 10.77 -12.10 22.27
N ARG A 16 10.51 -12.08 23.59
CA ARG A 16 10.27 -10.84 24.35
C ARG A 16 11.53 -10.00 24.57
N LYS A 17 12.71 -10.62 24.73
CA LYS A 17 13.99 -9.91 24.84
C LYS A 17 14.45 -9.32 23.49
N VAL A 18 14.26 -10.04 22.39
CA VAL A 18 14.58 -9.57 21.04
C VAL A 18 13.62 -8.47 20.60
N GLY A 19 12.32 -8.60 20.88
CA GLY A 19 11.34 -7.54 20.64
C GLY A 19 11.58 -6.28 21.49
N GLY A 20 11.96 -6.46 22.77
CA GLY A 20 12.34 -5.35 23.65
C GLY A 20 13.59 -4.61 23.20
N GLY A 21 14.62 -5.33 22.73
CA GLY A 21 15.83 -4.73 22.17
C GLY A 21 15.56 -3.91 20.91
N PHE A 22 14.72 -4.41 20.00
CA PHE A 22 14.35 -3.70 18.78
C PHE A 22 13.53 -2.42 19.09
N LEU A 23 12.63 -2.48 20.06
CA LEU A 23 11.87 -1.31 20.51
C LEU A 23 12.76 -0.24 21.17
N LEU A 24 13.75 -0.65 21.96
CA LEU A 24 14.71 0.28 22.57
C LEU A 24 15.59 0.96 21.52
N ILE A 25 16.09 0.18 20.54
CA ILE A 25 16.87 0.73 19.41
C ILE A 25 16.00 1.70 18.61
N ALA A 26 14.72 1.38 18.37
CA ALA A 26 13.81 2.27 17.69
C ALA A 26 13.55 3.57 18.45
N LEU A 27 13.39 3.48 19.77
CA LEU A 27 13.17 4.65 20.62
C LEU A 27 14.41 5.53 20.70
N VAL A 28 15.61 4.95 20.76
CA VAL A 28 16.89 5.69 20.72
C VAL A 28 17.06 6.41 19.38
N ILE A 29 16.80 5.75 18.25
CA ILE A 29 16.91 6.37 16.92
C ILE A 29 15.87 7.51 16.76
N TYR A 30 14.65 7.34 17.28
CA TYR A 30 13.64 8.40 17.30
C TYR A 30 14.10 9.63 18.09
N ILE A 31 14.67 9.43 19.28
CA ILE A 31 15.19 10.52 20.12
C ILE A 31 16.36 11.23 19.42
N VAL A 32 17.29 10.48 18.82
CA VAL A 32 18.43 11.05 18.08
C VAL A 32 17.96 11.84 16.86
N LEU A 33 16.99 11.32 16.09
CA LEU A 33 16.40 12.03 14.96
C LEU A 33 15.68 13.31 15.39
N TYR A 34 14.98 13.29 16.53
CA TYR A 34 14.27 14.46 17.05
C TYR A 34 15.23 15.57 17.54
N LEU A 35 16.40 15.20 18.06
CA LEU A 35 17.41 16.16 18.51
C LEU A 35 18.24 16.76 17.37
N PHE A 36 18.54 15.99 16.32
CA PHE A 36 19.50 16.40 15.28
C PHE A 36 18.86 16.86 13.97
N LEU A 37 17.61 16.45 13.66
CA LEU A 37 16.93 16.74 12.41
C LEU A 37 15.58 17.45 12.64
N PRO A 38 15.02 18.13 11.62
CA PRO A 38 13.69 18.71 11.76
C PRO A 38 12.64 17.61 12.05
N PRO A 39 11.59 17.94 12.82
CA PRO A 39 10.69 16.95 13.42
C PRO A 39 9.95 16.09 12.38
N LEU A 40 9.88 16.55 11.14
CA LEU A 40 9.27 15.82 10.02
C LEU A 40 9.93 14.46 9.76
N PHE A 41 11.27 14.36 9.89
CA PHE A 41 11.99 13.10 9.68
C PHE A 41 11.73 12.09 10.80
N ALA A 42 11.52 12.56 12.03
CA ALA A 42 11.19 11.70 13.16
C ALA A 42 9.80 11.07 12.98
N TYR A 43 8.81 11.85 12.51
CA TYR A 43 7.48 11.34 12.22
C TYR A 43 7.45 10.36 11.04
N SER A 44 8.17 10.65 9.95
CA SER A 44 8.22 9.73 8.79
C SER A 44 8.89 8.41 9.13
N TRP A 45 9.90 8.44 10.00
CA TRP A 45 10.58 7.23 10.47
C TRP A 45 9.66 6.33 11.33
N LEU A 46 8.93 6.93 12.27
CA LEU A 46 7.90 6.21 13.05
C LEU A 46 6.80 5.64 12.15
N LEU A 47 6.31 6.42 11.19
CA LEU A 47 5.31 5.95 10.23
C LEU A 47 5.83 4.81 9.36
N GLY A 48 7.10 4.87 8.94
CA GLY A 48 7.75 3.80 8.18
C GLY A 48 7.86 2.50 8.98
N LEU A 49 8.27 2.58 10.25
CA LEU A 49 8.31 1.41 11.14
C LEU A 49 6.90 0.83 11.39
N ALA A 50 5.92 1.69 11.67
CA ALA A 50 4.55 1.28 11.89
C ALA A 50 3.96 0.59 10.64
N LEU A 51 4.15 1.20 9.46
CA LEU A 51 3.73 0.61 8.18
C LEU A 51 4.44 -0.72 7.93
N GLY A 52 5.75 -0.81 8.14
CA GLY A 52 6.50 -2.05 7.98
C GLY A 52 5.97 -3.19 8.86
N PHE A 53 5.70 -2.90 10.14
CA PHE A 53 5.14 -3.86 11.08
C PHE A 53 3.73 -4.32 10.68
N ILE A 54 2.86 -3.38 10.29
CA ILE A 54 1.50 -3.68 9.81
C ILE A 54 1.56 -4.53 8.54
N LEU A 55 2.44 -4.19 7.60
CA LEU A 55 2.64 -4.94 6.37
C LEU A 55 3.07 -6.38 6.67
N GLN A 56 4.10 -6.57 7.50
CA GLN A 56 4.57 -7.92 7.87
C GLN A 56 3.47 -8.78 8.52
N ARG A 57 2.62 -8.17 9.36
CA ARG A 57 1.54 -8.91 10.04
C ARG A 57 0.36 -9.20 9.13
N SER A 58 0.03 -8.28 8.23
CA SER A 58 -1.13 -8.37 7.36
C SER A 58 -0.88 -9.18 6.08
N ARG A 59 0.38 -9.37 5.68
CA ARG A 59 0.79 -10.11 4.46
C ARG A 59 0.01 -9.69 3.21
N ILE A 60 -0.31 -8.39 3.11
CA ILE A 60 -1.14 -7.84 2.05
C ILE A 60 -0.35 -7.76 0.74
N CYS A 61 -0.85 -8.45 -0.29
CA CYS A 61 -0.29 -8.43 -1.63
C CYS A 61 -1.40 -8.09 -2.63
N PHE A 62 -1.32 -6.93 -3.29
CA PHE A 62 -2.32 -6.47 -4.26
C PHE A 62 -2.51 -7.46 -5.41
N THR A 63 -1.43 -8.08 -5.90
CA THR A 63 -1.51 -9.10 -6.95
C THR A 63 -2.21 -10.38 -6.48
N ALA A 64 -1.98 -10.80 -5.23
CA ALA A 64 -2.66 -11.95 -4.66
C ALA A 64 -4.15 -11.65 -4.46
N ALA A 65 -4.50 -10.44 -4.04
CA ALA A 65 -5.89 -10.02 -3.87
C ALA A 65 -6.70 -10.07 -5.18
N ILE A 66 -6.07 -9.90 -6.34
CA ILE A 66 -6.72 -10.02 -7.65
C ILE A 66 -6.70 -11.48 -8.14
N ARG A 67 -5.59 -12.18 -7.96
CA ARG A 67 -5.40 -13.55 -8.47
C ARG A 67 -6.17 -14.59 -7.66
N ASP A 68 -6.22 -14.46 -6.34
CA ASP A 68 -6.76 -15.49 -5.44
C ASP A 68 -8.28 -15.69 -5.58
N PRO A 69 -9.12 -14.64 -5.76
CA PRO A 69 -10.53 -14.82 -6.10
C PRO A 69 -10.74 -15.51 -7.45
N LEU A 70 -9.87 -15.26 -8.43
CA LEU A 70 -9.96 -15.83 -9.78
C LEU A 70 -9.55 -17.31 -9.84
N LEU A 71 -8.53 -17.70 -9.06
CA LEU A 71 -7.98 -19.06 -9.09
C LEU A 71 -8.58 -19.98 -8.02
N PHE A 72 -8.80 -19.48 -6.81
CA PHE A 72 -9.16 -20.29 -5.65
C PHE A 72 -10.55 -19.99 -5.09
N GLY A 73 -11.21 -18.91 -5.54
CA GLY A 73 -12.51 -18.47 -5.01
C GLY A 73 -12.45 -17.92 -3.58
N MET A 74 -11.26 -17.78 -3.00
CA MET A 74 -11.06 -17.28 -1.63
C MET A 74 -11.11 -15.75 -1.65
N THR A 75 -12.08 -15.14 -0.97
CA THR A 75 -12.26 -13.68 -0.98
C THR A 75 -11.82 -12.96 0.29
N GLU A 76 -11.28 -13.69 1.27
CA GLU A 76 -10.83 -13.10 2.55
C GLU A 76 -9.76 -12.01 2.36
N LEU A 77 -8.75 -12.27 1.52
CA LEU A 77 -7.65 -11.33 1.28
C LEU A 77 -8.11 -10.11 0.47
N SER A 78 -8.98 -10.32 -0.52
CA SER A 78 -9.50 -9.25 -1.38
C SER A 78 -10.45 -8.33 -0.63
N ARG A 79 -11.32 -8.88 0.23
CA ARG A 79 -12.20 -8.09 1.12
C ARG A 79 -11.40 -7.23 2.08
N GLY A 80 -10.39 -7.81 2.73
CA GLY A 80 -9.50 -7.05 3.63
C GLY A 80 -8.81 -5.88 2.92
N LEU A 81 -8.35 -6.11 1.68
CA LEU A 81 -7.74 -5.06 0.87
C LEU A 81 -8.74 -3.96 0.50
N ILE A 82 -9.94 -4.32 0.03
CA ILE A 82 -10.98 -3.34 -0.34
C ILE A 82 -11.37 -2.49 0.88
N LEU A 83 -11.54 -3.10 2.06
CA LEU A 83 -11.81 -2.38 3.31
C LEU A 83 -10.67 -1.41 3.67
N SER A 84 -9.41 -1.84 3.53
CA SER A 84 -8.26 -0.97 3.79
C SER A 84 -8.21 0.25 2.85
N LEU A 85 -8.60 0.07 1.58
CA LEU A 85 -8.70 1.15 0.60
C LEU A 85 -9.84 2.11 0.92
N MET A 86 -10.99 1.60 1.38
CA MET A 86 -12.11 2.43 1.83
C MET A 86 -11.70 3.33 3.00
N ILE A 87 -11.09 2.75 4.04
CA ILE A 87 -10.65 3.49 5.23
C ILE A 87 -9.59 4.52 4.86
N SER A 88 -8.63 4.15 3.99
CA SER A 88 -7.59 5.07 3.51
C SER A 88 -8.18 6.23 2.70
N SER A 89 -9.15 5.95 1.82
CA SER A 89 -9.84 6.97 1.03
C SER A 89 -10.64 7.94 1.92
N LEU A 90 -11.33 7.44 2.95
CA LEU A 90 -12.04 8.27 3.91
C LEU A 90 -11.08 9.15 4.72
N GLY A 91 -9.95 8.58 5.16
CA GLY A 91 -8.91 9.32 5.88
C GLY A 91 -8.33 10.46 5.05
N PHE A 92 -8.00 10.20 3.78
CA PHE A 92 -7.49 11.22 2.87
C PHE A 92 -8.52 12.33 2.61
N ALA A 93 -9.80 11.96 2.40
CA ALA A 93 -10.88 12.91 2.18
C ALA A 93 -11.15 13.81 3.40
N ALA A 94 -11.15 13.24 4.60
CA ALA A 94 -11.32 14.00 5.84
C ALA A 94 -10.17 15.00 6.03
N LEU A 95 -8.92 14.58 5.76
CA LEU A 95 -7.75 15.45 5.83
C LEU A 95 -7.84 16.60 4.81
N GLN A 96 -8.32 16.31 3.61
CA GLN A 96 -8.46 17.29 2.55
C GLN A 96 -9.57 18.32 2.85
N TYR A 97 -10.70 17.87 3.42
CA TYR A 97 -11.78 18.76 3.88
C TYR A 97 -11.31 19.67 5.01
N TYR A 98 -10.60 19.11 6.01
CA TYR A 98 -10.04 19.90 7.12
C TYR A 98 -9.11 20.99 6.61
N ARG A 99 -8.23 20.66 5.65
CA ARG A 99 -7.29 21.63 5.07
C ARG A 99 -7.98 22.70 4.23
N LEU A 100 -9.01 22.32 3.46
CA LEU A 100 -9.81 23.27 2.67
C LEU A 100 -10.53 24.28 3.57
N SER A 101 -11.04 23.85 4.73
CA SER A 101 -11.66 24.72 5.72
C SER A 101 -10.68 25.73 6.37
N GLN A 102 -9.38 25.42 6.35
CA GLN A 102 -8.31 26.33 6.80
C GLN A 102 -7.74 27.22 5.69
N GLY A 103 -8.27 27.13 4.46
CA GLY A 103 -7.82 27.95 3.33
C GLY A 103 -6.45 27.57 2.75
N LEU A 104 -5.90 26.40 3.10
CA LEU A 104 -4.64 25.91 2.56
C LEU A 104 -4.83 25.19 1.21
N SER A 105 -3.83 25.27 0.35
CA SER A 105 -3.80 24.59 -0.96
C SER A 105 -3.97 23.07 -0.83
N LEU A 106 -4.71 22.47 -1.77
CA LEU A 106 -4.90 21.02 -1.86
C LEU A 106 -3.56 20.30 -1.94
N ILE A 107 -3.39 19.28 -1.11
CA ILE A 107 -2.26 18.36 -1.20
C ILE A 107 -2.64 17.33 -2.27
N GLY A 108 -2.02 17.41 -3.44
CA GLY A 108 -2.24 16.43 -4.50
C GLY A 108 -1.46 16.80 -5.75
N ARG A 109 -0.56 15.92 -6.19
CA ARG A 109 -0.01 16.00 -7.54
C ARG A 109 -1.07 15.41 -8.48
N PHE A 110 -1.90 16.26 -9.07
CA PHE A 110 -2.90 15.84 -10.04
C PHE A 110 -2.18 15.60 -11.37
N VAL A 111 -2.00 14.32 -11.72
CA VAL A 111 -1.44 13.92 -13.01
C VAL A 111 -2.61 13.79 -13.99
N PRO A 112 -2.52 14.37 -15.20
CA PRO A 112 -3.56 14.23 -16.21
C PRO A 112 -3.81 12.76 -16.53
N LEU A 113 -5.09 12.38 -16.58
CA LEU A 113 -5.49 11.05 -17.00
C LEU A 113 -5.26 10.92 -18.50
N GLY A 114 -4.16 10.28 -18.89
CA GLY A 114 -3.81 10.06 -20.29
C GLY A 114 -3.70 8.58 -20.66
N TRP A 115 -3.49 8.32 -21.94
CA TRP A 115 -3.32 6.96 -22.49
C TRP A 115 -2.13 6.18 -21.91
N HIS A 116 -1.20 6.88 -21.26
CA HIS A 116 -0.06 6.27 -20.57
C HIS A 116 -0.46 5.44 -19.34
N ILE A 117 -1.59 5.76 -18.68
CA ILE A 117 -2.04 5.04 -17.48
C ILE A 117 -2.38 3.57 -17.77
N PRO A 118 -3.24 3.23 -18.74
CA PRO A 118 -3.55 1.82 -19.04
C PRO A 118 -2.33 1.05 -19.55
N ILE A 119 -1.47 1.67 -20.36
CA ILE A 119 -0.22 1.04 -20.85
C ILE A 119 0.71 0.73 -19.68
N GLY A 120 0.94 1.71 -18.79
CA GLY A 120 1.76 1.53 -17.59
C GLY A 120 1.19 0.47 -16.64
N ALA A 121 -0.13 0.47 -16.44
CA ALA A 121 -0.81 -0.53 -15.63
C ALA A 121 -0.65 -1.95 -16.20
N PHE A 122 -0.69 -2.11 -17.53
CA PHE A 122 -0.47 -3.40 -18.18
C PHE A 122 0.96 -3.91 -18.01
N ILE A 123 1.96 -3.05 -18.28
CA ILE A 123 3.38 -3.41 -18.11
C ILE A 123 3.70 -3.71 -16.64
N PHE A 124 3.17 -2.90 -15.71
CA PHE A 124 3.32 -3.13 -14.28
C PHE A 124 2.69 -4.46 -13.84
N GLY A 125 1.49 -4.77 -14.35
CA GLY A 125 0.82 -6.05 -14.09
C GLY A 125 1.62 -7.24 -14.60
N LEU A 126 2.17 -7.15 -15.81
CA LEU A 126 3.04 -8.17 -16.39
C LEU A 126 4.31 -8.37 -15.54
N GLY A 127 4.97 -7.29 -15.11
CA GLY A 127 6.12 -7.37 -14.22
C GLY A 127 5.79 -7.97 -12.86
N ALA A 128 4.61 -7.67 -12.31
CA ALA A 128 4.16 -8.24 -11.04
C ALA A 128 3.81 -9.74 -11.16
N ALA A 129 3.33 -10.19 -12.34
CA ALA A 129 3.14 -11.61 -12.64
C ALA A 129 4.48 -12.36 -12.76
N ILE A 130 5.46 -11.78 -13.46
CA ILE A 130 6.80 -12.39 -13.65
C ILE A 130 7.57 -12.49 -12.33
N SER A 131 7.50 -11.46 -11.49
CA SER A 131 8.24 -11.40 -10.21
C SER A 131 7.60 -12.22 -9.07
N GLY A 132 6.39 -12.75 -9.26
CA GLY A 132 5.69 -13.55 -8.26
C GLY A 132 5.30 -12.76 -6.99
N GLY A 133 5.14 -11.43 -7.11
CA GLY A 133 4.79 -10.55 -6.00
C GLY A 133 4.52 -9.11 -6.44
N CYS A 134 4.01 -8.29 -5.51
CA CYS A 134 3.93 -6.84 -5.67
C CYS A 134 4.98 -6.16 -4.77
N ALA A 135 5.18 -4.85 -4.93
CA ALA A 135 6.19 -4.09 -4.18
C ALA A 135 6.07 -4.25 -2.65
N SER A 136 4.86 -4.28 -2.09
CA SER A 136 4.68 -4.50 -0.64
C SER A 136 5.07 -5.91 -0.22
N GLY A 137 4.69 -6.93 -1.01
CA GLY A 137 5.03 -8.32 -0.75
C GLY A 137 6.53 -8.61 -0.90
N THR A 138 7.22 -7.96 -1.83
CA THR A 138 8.66 -8.10 -1.99
C THR A 138 9.42 -7.50 -0.81
N LEU A 139 9.03 -6.30 -0.35
CA LEU A 139 9.62 -5.67 0.85
C LEU A 139 9.49 -6.55 2.09
N MET A 140 8.29 -7.12 2.34
CA MET A 140 8.07 -7.99 3.50
C MET A 140 8.96 -9.24 3.46
N ARG A 141 9.05 -9.92 2.30
CA ARG A 141 9.86 -11.13 2.14
C ARG A 141 11.37 -10.86 2.30
N ILE A 142 11.84 -9.70 1.86
CA ILE A 142 13.23 -9.26 2.11
C ILE A 142 13.45 -9.07 3.61
N GLY A 143 12.48 -8.47 4.30
CA GLY A 143 12.49 -8.34 5.76
C GLY A 143 12.48 -9.69 6.50
N GLU A 144 11.89 -10.74 5.91
CA GLU A 144 11.94 -12.12 6.42
C GLU A 144 13.24 -12.86 6.04
N GLY A 145 14.13 -12.27 5.25
CA GLY A 145 15.44 -12.83 4.89
C GLY A 145 15.49 -13.60 3.57
N PHE A 146 14.45 -13.52 2.72
CA PHE A 146 14.45 -14.20 1.42
C PHE A 146 15.37 -13.50 0.40
N GLN A 147 16.58 -14.03 0.21
CA GLN A 147 17.60 -13.47 -0.69
C GLN A 147 17.15 -13.38 -2.15
N MET A 148 16.34 -14.31 -2.64
CA MET A 148 15.84 -14.28 -4.03
C MET A 148 15.00 -13.04 -4.32
N GLN A 149 14.34 -12.48 -3.31
CA GLN A 149 13.50 -11.31 -3.46
C GLN A 149 14.32 -10.01 -3.55
N LEU A 150 15.60 -10.03 -3.14
CA LEU A 150 16.51 -8.89 -3.24
C LEU A 150 16.76 -8.49 -4.70
N ILE A 151 16.94 -9.47 -5.60
CA ILE A 151 17.09 -9.21 -7.05
C ILE A 151 15.87 -8.47 -7.59
N VAL A 152 14.66 -8.87 -7.18
CA VAL A 152 13.41 -8.24 -7.61
C VAL A 152 13.34 -6.80 -7.13
N LEU A 153 13.75 -6.53 -5.89
CA LEU A 153 13.78 -5.17 -5.35
C LEU A 153 14.77 -4.30 -6.10
N ILE A 154 15.98 -4.80 -6.40
CA ILE A 154 16.97 -4.06 -7.18
C ILE A 154 16.41 -3.72 -8.57
N GLY A 155 15.78 -4.69 -9.25
CA GLY A 155 15.12 -4.47 -10.53
C GLY A 155 13.98 -3.43 -10.44
N PHE A 156 13.19 -3.48 -9.37
CA PHE A 156 12.13 -2.49 -9.12
C PHE A 156 12.69 -1.08 -8.90
N VAL A 157 13.76 -0.95 -8.12
CA VAL A 157 14.43 0.35 -7.87
C VAL A 157 15.00 0.89 -9.18
N LEU A 158 15.78 0.09 -9.92
CA LEU A 158 16.36 0.52 -11.19
C LEU A 158 15.27 0.90 -12.22
N GLY A 159 14.22 0.11 -12.34
CA GLY A 159 13.09 0.41 -13.22
C GLY A 159 12.35 1.68 -12.81
N SER A 160 12.09 1.89 -11.52
CA SER A 160 11.44 3.10 -11.02
C SER A 160 12.31 4.34 -11.19
N THR A 161 13.63 4.23 -11.01
CA THR A 161 14.57 5.34 -11.21
C THR A 161 14.68 5.70 -12.69
N HIS A 162 14.75 4.70 -13.57
CA HIS A 162 14.78 4.91 -15.02
C HIS A 162 13.48 5.54 -15.52
N GLY A 163 12.33 5.03 -15.09
CA GLY A 163 11.03 5.62 -15.42
C GLY A 163 10.86 7.05 -14.90
N ALA A 164 11.44 7.38 -13.74
CA ALA A 164 11.45 8.75 -13.22
C ALA A 164 12.36 9.69 -14.01
N TYR A 165 13.48 9.18 -14.55
CA TYR A 165 14.39 9.95 -15.40
C TYR A 165 13.74 10.26 -16.76
N ASP A 166 13.11 9.26 -17.39
CA ASP A 166 12.43 9.43 -18.69
C ASP A 166 11.07 10.11 -18.57
N ALA A 167 10.56 10.33 -17.35
CA ALA A 167 9.27 10.98 -17.12
C ALA A 167 9.17 12.32 -17.85
N GLY A 168 10.25 13.11 -17.90
CA GLY A 168 10.29 14.39 -18.61
C GLY A 168 10.03 14.25 -20.12
N TRP A 169 10.61 13.22 -20.75
CA TRP A 169 10.37 12.90 -22.16
C TRP A 169 8.93 12.41 -22.39
N TRP A 170 8.44 11.54 -21.50
CA TRP A 170 7.05 11.07 -21.55
C TRP A 170 6.05 12.24 -21.44
N TYR A 171 6.24 13.17 -20.50
CA TYR A 171 5.35 14.32 -20.33
C TYR A 171 5.30 15.23 -21.57
N GLN A 172 6.41 15.36 -22.30
CA GLN A 172 6.46 16.12 -23.55
C GLN A 172 5.69 15.42 -24.69
N LEU A 173 5.76 14.09 -24.76
CA LEU A 173 5.06 13.28 -25.77
C LEU A 173 3.55 13.18 -25.51
N ILE A 174 3.12 13.33 -24.25
CA ILE A 174 1.74 13.13 -23.78
C ILE A 174 0.87 14.39 -23.96
N GLY A 175 1.45 15.52 -24.37
CA GLY A 175 0.75 16.73 -24.85
C GLY A 175 -0.43 17.18 -23.99
N GLU A 176 -0.22 18.17 -23.12
CA GLU A 176 -1.22 18.90 -22.30
C GLU A 176 -2.67 18.40 -22.44
N GLN A 177 -2.96 17.20 -21.93
CA GLN A 177 -4.33 16.76 -21.77
C GLN A 177 -4.89 17.65 -20.66
N GLU A 178 -5.78 18.56 -21.06
CA GLU A 178 -6.48 19.46 -20.14
C GLU A 178 -6.95 18.64 -18.94
N VAL A 179 -6.41 19.00 -17.78
CA VAL A 179 -6.82 18.46 -16.49
C VAL A 179 -8.27 18.88 -16.27
N THR A 180 -9.20 18.14 -16.87
CA THR A 180 -10.62 18.20 -16.54
C THR A 180 -10.76 17.61 -15.14
N HIS A 181 -10.48 18.49 -14.20
CA HIS A 181 -10.67 18.33 -12.78
C HIS A 181 -12.12 17.90 -12.53
N LEU A 182 -12.32 16.60 -12.27
CA LEU A 182 -13.58 16.09 -11.75
C LEU A 182 -14.13 16.91 -10.56
N PRO A 183 -13.31 17.54 -9.67
CA PRO A 183 -13.82 18.39 -8.59
C PRO A 183 -14.43 19.75 -9.01
N THR A 184 -14.14 20.28 -10.21
CA THR A 184 -14.70 21.58 -10.64
C THR A 184 -16.04 21.43 -11.35
N ILE A 185 -16.30 20.25 -11.93
CA ILE A 185 -17.59 19.89 -12.52
C ILE A 185 -18.50 19.15 -11.52
N LEU A 186 -17.94 18.48 -10.52
CA LEU A 186 -18.65 17.65 -9.56
C LEU A 186 -18.23 18.03 -8.14
N ASN A 187 -19.13 18.70 -7.41
CA ASN A 187 -18.94 19.09 -5.99
C ASN A 187 -18.12 18.03 -5.21
N TRP A 188 -17.06 18.44 -4.50
CA TRP A 188 -16.23 17.62 -3.60
C TRP A 188 -16.95 16.42 -2.91
N PRO A 189 -18.13 16.59 -2.28
CA PRO A 189 -18.86 15.49 -1.66
C PRO A 189 -19.40 14.44 -2.65
N LYS A 190 -19.76 14.83 -3.87
CA LYS A 190 -20.27 13.92 -4.92
C LYS A 190 -19.15 13.05 -5.50
N ALA A 191 -17.94 13.60 -5.68
CA ALA A 191 -16.77 12.82 -6.09
C ALA A 191 -16.40 11.76 -5.04
N LEU A 192 -16.47 12.14 -3.75
CA LEU A 192 -16.25 11.21 -2.65
C LEU A 192 -17.32 10.11 -2.59
N LEU A 193 -18.59 10.48 -2.75
CA LEU A 193 -19.70 9.53 -2.80
C LEU A 193 -19.59 8.56 -3.98
N LEU A 194 -19.13 9.04 -5.14
CA LEU A 194 -18.91 8.19 -6.32
C LEU A 194 -17.76 7.21 -6.10
N GLN A 195 -16.65 7.67 -5.52
CA GLN A 195 -15.52 6.82 -5.13
C GLN A 195 -15.97 5.74 -4.12
N LEU A 196 -16.65 6.14 -3.04
CA LEU A 196 -17.15 5.20 -2.02
C LEU A 196 -18.19 4.25 -2.59
N GLY A 197 -19.10 4.74 -3.44
CA GLY A 197 -20.09 3.94 -4.13
C GLY A 197 -19.46 2.88 -5.02
N LEU A 198 -18.41 3.25 -5.78
CA LEU A 198 -17.66 2.31 -6.60
C LEU A 198 -16.97 1.25 -5.74
N LEU A 199 -16.31 1.63 -4.64
CA LEU A 199 -15.67 0.67 -3.73
C LEU A 199 -16.69 -0.25 -3.06
N ILE A 200 -17.86 0.26 -2.67
CA ILE A 200 -18.96 -0.53 -2.08
C ILE A 200 -19.52 -1.50 -3.12
N MET A 201 -19.70 -1.05 -4.36
CA MET A 201 -20.12 -1.91 -5.47
C MET A 201 -19.11 -3.04 -5.70
N LEU A 202 -17.81 -2.73 -5.68
CA LEU A 202 -16.74 -3.71 -5.84
C LEU A 202 -16.70 -4.70 -4.67
N TYR A 203 -16.94 -4.23 -3.44
CA TYR A 203 -17.08 -5.08 -2.26
C TYR A 203 -18.28 -6.03 -2.37
N LEU A 204 -19.44 -5.51 -2.76
CA LEU A 204 -20.66 -6.30 -2.97
C LEU A 204 -20.48 -7.29 -4.12
N PHE A 205 -19.78 -6.91 -5.19
CA PHE A 205 -19.46 -7.79 -6.30
C PHE A 205 -18.54 -8.93 -5.85
N ALA A 206 -17.49 -8.64 -5.10
CA ALA A 206 -16.63 -9.66 -4.50
C ALA A 206 -17.42 -10.58 -3.53
N TYR A 207 -18.38 -10.02 -2.79
CA TYR A 207 -19.27 -10.79 -1.92
C TYR A 207 -20.22 -11.70 -2.69
N TRP A 208 -20.80 -11.18 -3.77
CA TRP A 208 -21.72 -11.90 -4.64
C TRP A 208 -21.00 -13.02 -5.40
N TRP A 209 -19.77 -12.77 -5.86
CA TRP A 209 -18.94 -13.75 -6.57
C TRP A 209 -18.60 -14.96 -5.68
N GLU A 210 -18.27 -14.73 -4.41
CA GLU A 210 -18.07 -15.82 -3.44
C GLU A 210 -19.34 -16.68 -3.29
N LYS A 211 -20.51 -16.04 -3.22
CA LYS A 211 -21.79 -16.74 -3.05
C LYS A 211 -22.20 -17.57 -4.28
N TYR A 212 -21.77 -17.18 -5.48
CA TYR A 212 -22.05 -17.93 -6.71
C TYR A 212 -21.12 -19.14 -6.88
N GLN A 213 -19.84 -19.04 -6.53
CA GLN A 213 -18.87 -20.13 -6.70
C GLN A 213 -19.13 -21.32 -5.76
N PHE A 214 -19.69 -21.09 -4.56
CA PHE A 214 -19.98 -22.15 -3.57
C PHE A 214 -21.36 -22.82 -3.71
N ARG A 215 -22.13 -22.53 -4.77
CA ARG A 215 -23.45 -23.16 -5.02
C ARG A 215 -23.45 -24.22 -6.14
N SER A 216 -22.32 -24.46 -6.82
CA SER A 216 -22.13 -25.58 -7.76
C SER A 216 -21.22 -26.64 -7.15
#